data_AF-A0A383VR65-F1
#
_entry.id   AF-A0A383VR65-F1
#
_cell.length_a   1.000
_cell.length_b   1.000
_cell.length_c   1.000
_cell.angle_alpha   90.00
_cell.angle_beta   90.00
_cell.angle_gamma   90.00
#
_symmetry.space_group_name_H-M   'P 1'
#
loop_
_entity.id
_entity.type
_entity.pdbx_description
1 polymer ?
#
loop_
_entity_poly.entity_id
_entity_poly.type
_entity_poly.pdbx_seq_one_letter_code
_entity_poly.pdbx_strand_id
1 'polypeptide(L)'
;MAYVYRSGRVSVSRASRPLAAVQCRRAGRVRTVVAKAAMKALVFDCDGVILESEDLHRRAYNATFQHFNVQCGVAGVVDWDEQFYDMLQNTVGGGKPKMRW
;
A
#
# COMPACT_ATOMS: atom_id res chain seq x y z
N MET A 1 29.03 -17.32 -4.83
CA MET A 1 29.68 -16.07 -5.27
C MET A 1 29.65 -15.09 -4.11
N ALA A 2 30.81 -14.80 -3.53
CA ALA A 2 30.95 -13.86 -2.41
C ALA A 2 31.80 -12.67 -2.89
N TYR A 3 31.27 -11.46 -2.79
CA TYR A 3 32.04 -10.25 -3.05
C TYR A 3 32.61 -9.73 -1.73
N VAL A 4 33.94 -9.80 -1.63
CA VAL A 4 34.73 -9.12 -0.60
C VAL A 4 35.05 -7.73 -1.14
N TYR A 5 34.61 -6.67 -0.45
CA TYR A 5 35.06 -5.30 -0.74
C TYR A 5 36.02 -4.84 0.35
N ARG A 6 37.25 -4.50 -0.05
CA ARG A 6 38.33 -4.03 0.84
C ARG A 6 38.68 -2.58 0.52
N SER A 7 38.85 -1.83 1.61
CA SER A 7 39.77 -0.69 1.78
C SER A 7 39.45 0.66 1.16
N GLY A 8 39.53 1.69 2.01
CA GLY A 8 39.78 3.06 1.61
C GLY A 8 39.44 4.07 2.71
N ARG A 9 40.29 4.20 3.75
CA ARG A 9 40.28 5.41 4.60
C ARG A 9 40.98 6.53 3.84
N VAL A 10 40.29 7.64 3.65
CA VAL A 10 40.88 8.91 3.21
C VAL A 10 40.73 9.91 4.35
N SER A 11 41.87 10.37 4.88
CA SER A 11 41.94 11.47 5.84
C SER A 11 42.03 12.80 5.09
N VAL A 12 41.07 13.69 5.33
CA VAL A 12 41.09 15.07 4.80
C VAL A 12 41.25 16.04 5.96
N SER A 13 42.28 16.87 5.87
CA SER A 13 42.66 17.90 6.83
C SER A 13 41.67 19.06 6.83
N ARG A 14 41.40 19.55 8.04
CA ARG A 14 40.46 20.62 8.36
C ARG A 14 41.09 21.98 8.04
N ALA A 15 40.50 22.74 7.12
CA ALA A 15 40.78 24.16 6.96
C ALA A 15 39.47 24.95 7.11
N SER A 16 39.27 25.51 8.29
CA SER A 16 38.19 26.43 8.63
C SER A 16 38.53 27.85 8.19
N ARG A 17 37.70 28.46 7.36
CA ARG A 17 37.56 29.92 7.28
C ARG A 17 36.07 30.27 7.19
N PRO A 18 35.56 31.19 8.03
CA PRO A 18 34.19 31.66 7.91
C PRO A 18 34.10 32.62 6.72
N LEU A 19 32.90 32.85 6.19
CA LEU A 19 32.42 34.18 5.84
C LEU A 19 30.99 34.12 5.27
N ALA A 20 30.18 35.04 5.81
CA ALA A 20 28.89 35.54 5.35
C ALA A 20 27.70 34.57 5.35
N ALA A 21 26.89 34.67 6.42
CA ALA A 21 25.48 34.33 6.36
C ALA A 21 24.81 35.22 5.30
N VAL A 22 24.51 34.65 4.13
CA VAL A 22 23.64 35.28 3.15
C VAL A 22 22.24 35.34 3.76
N GLN A 23 21.85 36.51 4.26
CA GLN A 23 20.45 36.76 4.61
C GLN A 23 19.61 36.78 3.33
N CYS A 24 19.08 35.62 2.95
CA CYS A 24 17.97 35.54 2.01
C CYS A 24 16.71 36.10 2.68
N ARG A 25 16.52 37.43 2.63
CA ARG A 25 15.22 38.04 2.91
C ARG A 25 14.28 37.73 1.75
N ARG A 26 13.70 36.53 1.72
CA ARG A 26 12.51 36.25 0.90
C ARG A 26 11.27 36.54 1.72
N ALA A 27 10.86 37.80 1.75
CA ALA A 27 9.48 38.17 2.06
C ALA A 27 8.58 37.83 0.87
N GLY A 28 8.51 36.55 0.52
CA GLY A 28 7.50 36.03 -0.37
C GLY A 28 6.25 35.79 0.45
N ARG A 29 5.18 36.55 0.20
CA ARG A 29 3.85 36.22 0.72
C ARG A 29 3.55 34.78 0.31
N VAL A 30 3.62 33.85 1.27
CA VAL A 30 3.16 32.47 1.07
C VAL A 30 1.67 32.56 0.79
N ARG A 31 1.30 32.52 -0.50
CA ARG A 31 -0.09 32.33 -0.89
C ARG A 31 -0.39 30.88 -0.60
N THR A 32 -1.12 30.63 0.49
CA THR A 32 -1.72 29.33 0.74
C THR A 32 -2.61 29.03 -0.45
N VAL A 33 -2.17 28.10 -1.31
CA VAL A 33 -3.01 27.56 -2.37
C VAL A 33 -4.05 26.69 -1.67
N VAL A 34 -5.21 27.26 -1.35
CA VAL A 34 -6.38 26.47 -1.00
C VAL A 34 -6.87 25.87 -2.31
N ALA A 35 -6.33 24.72 -2.68
CA ALA A 35 -6.89 23.91 -3.74
C ALA A 35 -8.24 23.40 -3.23
N LYS A 36 -9.31 24.18 -3.47
CA LYS A 36 -10.68 23.70 -3.32
C LYS A 36 -10.93 22.75 -4.50
N ALA A 37 -10.32 21.57 -4.46
CA ALA A 37 -10.67 20.49 -5.34
C ALA A 37 -12.08 20.07 -4.94
N ALA A 38 -13.10 20.68 -5.57
CA ALA A 38 -14.47 20.25 -5.40
C ALA A 38 -14.52 18.77 -5.84
N MET A 39 -14.90 17.87 -4.94
CA MET A 39 -15.09 16.46 -5.29
C MET A 39 -16.11 16.39 -6.42
N LYS A 40 -15.68 15.88 -7.58
CA LYS A 40 -16.51 15.82 -8.78
C LYS A 40 -17.34 14.54 -8.84
N ALA A 41 -16.85 13.47 -8.22
CA ALA A 41 -17.48 12.16 -8.21
C ALA A 41 -17.06 11.36 -6.99
N LEU A 42 -17.94 10.44 -6.59
CA LEU A 42 -17.70 9.38 -5.63
C LEU A 42 -17.97 8.06 -6.34
N VAL A 43 -17.04 7.13 -6.24
CA VAL A 43 -17.16 5.78 -6.82
C VAL A 43 -17.23 4.82 -5.67
N PHE A 44 -18.33 4.07 -5.59
CA PHE A 44 -18.55 3.05 -4.58
C PHE A 44 -18.31 1.67 -5.19
N ASP A 45 -17.67 0.81 -4.42
CA ASP A 45 -17.67 -0.61 -4.71
C ASP A 45 -19.08 -1.18 -4.46
N CYS A 46 -19.40 -2.31 -5.06
CA CYS A 46 -20.69 -2.98 -4.82
C CYS A 46 -20.61 -3.84 -3.55
N ASP A 47 -19.63 -4.74 -3.51
CA ASP A 47 -19.56 -5.81 -2.52
C ASP A 47 -18.89 -5.34 -1.22
N GLY A 48 -19.57 -5.57 -0.10
CA GLY A 48 -19.10 -5.10 1.21
C GLY A 48 -19.18 -3.57 1.42
N VAL A 49 -19.67 -2.81 0.43
CA VAL A 49 -19.88 -1.35 0.54
C VAL A 49 -21.35 -0.98 0.35
N ILE A 50 -21.98 -1.41 -0.75
CA ILE A 50 -23.41 -1.18 -1.00
C ILE A 50 -24.25 -2.40 -0.61
N LEU A 51 -23.70 -3.61 -0.78
CA LEU A 51 -24.36 -4.88 -0.50
C LEU A 51 -23.52 -5.75 0.45
N GLU A 52 -24.19 -6.42 1.38
CA GLU A 52 -23.58 -7.45 2.23
C GLU A 52 -23.57 -8.80 1.48
N SER A 53 -22.74 -8.90 0.44
CA SER A 53 -22.67 -10.04 -0.49
C SER A 53 -21.46 -10.95 -0.28
N GLU A 54 -20.48 -10.54 0.52
CA GLU A 54 -19.15 -11.18 0.53
C GLU A 54 -19.16 -12.64 1.01
N ASP A 55 -19.95 -12.96 2.03
CA ASP A 55 -20.07 -14.35 2.49
C ASP A 55 -20.71 -15.25 1.43
N LEU A 56 -21.71 -14.73 0.70
CA LEU A 56 -22.34 -15.48 -0.39
C LEU A 56 -21.34 -15.73 -1.52
N HIS A 57 -20.55 -14.73 -1.87
CA HIS A 57 -19.51 -14.85 -2.89
C HIS A 57 -18.48 -15.92 -2.50
N ARG A 58 -17.99 -15.88 -1.26
CA ARG A 58 -17.04 -16.87 -0.72
C ARG A 58 -17.58 -18.29 -0.80
N ARG A 59 -18.83 -18.53 -0.37
CA ARG A 59 -19.48 -19.85 -0.46
C ARG A 59 -19.62 -20.34 -1.90
N ALA A 60 -20.02 -19.45 -2.82
CA ALA A 60 -20.15 -19.80 -4.23
C ALA A 60 -18.78 -20.17 -4.86
N TYR A 61 -17.73 -19.43 -4.52
CA TYR A 61 -16.38 -19.74 -4.96
C TYR A 61 -15.89 -21.10 -4.42
N ASN A 62 -16.03 -21.38 -3.13
CA ASN A 62 -15.60 -22.66 -2.55
C ASN A 62 -16.35 -23.85 -3.17
N ALA A 63 -17.66 -23.72 -3.42
CA ALA A 63 -18.43 -24.74 -4.13
C ALA A 63 -17.89 -24.99 -5.54
N THR A 64 -17.51 -23.92 -6.25
CA THR A 64 -16.92 -24.00 -7.59
C THR A 64 -15.52 -24.63 -7.55
N PHE A 65 -14.69 -24.23 -6.57
CA PHE A 65 -13.35 -24.81 -6.38
C PHE A 65 -13.41 -26.29 -6.09
N GLN A 66 -14.37 -26.72 -5.26
CA GLN A 66 -14.60 -28.12 -4.99
C GLN A 66 -15.07 -28.88 -6.24
N HIS A 67 -16.01 -28.32 -7.00
CA HIS A 67 -16.53 -28.94 -8.21
C HIS A 67 -15.44 -29.19 -9.25
N PHE A 68 -14.55 -28.22 -9.46
CA PHE A 68 -13.45 -28.32 -10.41
C PHE A 68 -12.14 -28.84 -9.81
N ASN A 69 -12.15 -29.24 -8.53
CA ASN A 69 -10.99 -29.73 -7.80
C ASN A 69 -9.77 -28.79 -7.88
N VAL A 70 -10.01 -27.47 -7.76
CA VAL A 70 -8.97 -26.44 -7.83
C VAL A 70 -8.01 -26.59 -6.64
N GLN A 71 -6.72 -26.83 -6.89
CA GLN A 71 -5.72 -27.12 -5.85
C GLN A 71 -4.89 -25.90 -5.44
N CYS A 72 -4.57 -25.79 -4.16
CA CYS A 72 -3.63 -24.81 -3.59
C CYS A 72 -2.32 -25.50 -3.14
N GLY A 73 -1.46 -25.82 -4.10
CA GLY A 73 -0.17 -26.47 -3.82
C GLY A 73 -0.34 -27.76 -3.01
N VAL A 74 0.36 -27.88 -1.87
CA VAL A 74 0.29 -29.07 -0.99
C VAL A 74 -0.89 -29.04 -0.01
N ALA A 75 -1.65 -27.95 0.06
CA ALA A 75 -2.73 -27.79 1.03
C ALA A 75 -4.05 -28.46 0.61
N GLY A 76 -4.12 -29.02 -0.61
CA GLY A 76 -5.33 -29.64 -1.15
C GLY A 76 -6.22 -28.67 -1.92
N VAL A 77 -7.53 -28.95 -1.99
CA VAL A 77 -8.50 -28.09 -2.67
C VAL A 77 -8.52 -26.70 -2.01
N VAL A 78 -8.55 -25.65 -2.81
CA VAL A 78 -8.67 -24.26 -2.33
C VAL A 78 -9.95 -24.13 -1.52
N ASP A 79 -9.83 -23.64 -0.29
CA ASP A 79 -10.95 -23.17 0.51
C ASP A 79 -10.66 -21.74 0.97
N TRP A 80 -11.57 -20.83 0.65
CA TRP A 80 -11.56 -19.49 1.22
C TRP A 80 -12.44 -19.50 2.46
N ASP A 81 -11.84 -19.81 3.61
CA ASP A 81 -12.47 -19.51 4.89
C ASP A 81 -12.49 -17.98 5.12
N GLU A 82 -13.23 -17.52 6.12
CA GLU A 82 -13.38 -16.08 6.38
C GLU A 82 -12.04 -15.40 6.70
N GLN A 83 -11.15 -16.05 7.46
CA GLN A 83 -9.87 -15.47 7.88
C GLN A 83 -8.90 -15.36 6.71
N PHE A 84 -8.82 -16.40 5.90
CA PHE A 84 -8.00 -16.47 4.71
C PHE A 84 -8.51 -15.51 3.64
N TYR A 85 -9.82 -15.44 3.44
CA TYR A 85 -10.42 -14.47 2.52
C TYR A 85 -10.17 -13.03 2.95
N ASP A 86 -10.36 -12.69 4.24
CA ASP A 86 -10.04 -11.35 4.77
C ASP A 86 -8.55 -11.02 4.60
N MET A 87 -7.65 -11.97 4.88
CA MET A 87 -6.22 -11.80 4.64
C MET A 87 -5.92 -11.52 3.16
N LEU A 88 -6.45 -12.31 2.23
CA LEU A 88 -6.25 -12.11 0.79
C LEU A 88 -6.78 -10.75 0.31
N GLN A 89 -7.96 -10.38 0.77
CA GLN A 89 -8.59 -9.11 0.41
C GLN A 89 -7.75 -7.92 0.87
N ASN A 90 -7.13 -8.01 2.06
CA ASN A 90 -6.32 -6.94 2.63
C ASN A 90 -4.85 -6.97 2.17
N THR A 91 -4.32 -8.09 1.70
CA THR A 91 -2.89 -8.20 1.31
C THR A 91 -2.68 -8.17 -0.20
N VAL A 92 -3.56 -8.82 -0.96
CA VAL A 92 -3.48 -8.92 -2.42
C VAL A 92 -4.35 -7.86 -3.10
N GLY A 93 -5.51 -7.54 -2.52
CA GLY A 93 -6.46 -6.54 -3.01
C GLY A 93 -5.99 -5.07 -2.90
N GLY A 94 -4.72 -4.84 -2.59
CA GLY A 94 -4.11 -3.51 -2.52
C GLY A 94 -4.20 -2.82 -1.16
N GLY A 95 -4.61 -3.53 -0.10
CA GLY A 95 -4.55 -3.07 1.29
C GLY A 95 -5.26 -1.75 1.58
N LYS A 96 -6.22 -1.37 0.73
CA LYS A 96 -7.03 -0.19 0.94
C LYS A 96 -7.92 -0.44 2.15
N PRO A 97 -7.83 0.37 3.23
CA PRO A 97 -8.67 0.18 4.40
C PRO A 97 -10.15 0.18 4.00
N LYS A 98 -10.84 -0.92 4.30
CA LYS A 98 -12.29 -1.01 4.15
C LYS A 98 -12.96 -0.05 5.11
N MET A 99 -13.97 0.65 4.62
CA MET A 99 -14.81 1.49 5.45
C MET A 99 -15.65 0.57 6.35
N ARG A 100 -15.44 0.64 7.67
CA ARG A 100 -16.29 -0.04 8.66
C ARG A 100 -17.24 1.01 9.25
N TRP A 101 -18.52 0.70 9.27
CA TRP A 101 -19.58 1.54 9.85
C TRP A 101 -19.83 1.16 11.31
#